data_AF-A0A950T7K0-F1
#
_entry.id   AF-A0A950T7K0-F1
#
_cell.length_a   1.000
_cell.length_b   1.000
_cell.length_c   1.000
_cell.angle_alpha   90.00
_cell.angle_beta   90.00
_cell.angle_gamma   90.00
#
_symmetry.space_group_name_H-M   'P 1'
#
loop_
_entity.id
_entity.type
_entity.pdbx_description
1 polymer ?
#
loop_
_entity_poly.entity_id
_entity_poly.type
_entity_poly.pdbx_seq_one_letter_code
_entity_poly.pdbx_strand_id
1 'polypeptide(L)'
;MRLYRDPDHPGRLAINTAFYNRIAESEDSRRRVLQHIVPLRSGWAWEVRAGQVCRIVTVAGPQVCDLNVWNLHNPRERFWAARTRQIQGAHVTTHDRLWSSLPYLRPMLTFTRDTLPREPTSNGGRCHDLLGSRCDPYLYKL
;
A
#
# COMPACT_ATOMS: atom_id res chain seq x y z
N MET A 1 -9.83 16.59 0.97
CA MET A 1 -8.81 17.51 1.51
C MET A 1 -7.44 16.96 1.15
N ARG A 2 -6.88 17.35 -0.01
CA ARG A 2 -5.43 17.16 -0.22
C ARG A 2 -4.76 18.14 0.73
N LEU A 3 -3.95 17.64 1.67
CA LEU A 3 -3.11 18.50 2.49
C LEU A 3 -2.37 19.47 1.55
N TYR A 4 -2.38 20.76 1.87
CA TYR A 4 -1.70 21.77 1.08
C TYR A 4 -0.25 21.33 0.86
N ARG A 5 0.12 21.14 -0.42
CA ARG A 5 1.47 20.77 -0.82
C ARG A 5 2.06 21.98 -1.50
N ASP A 6 2.89 22.71 -0.77
CA ASP A 6 3.75 23.73 -1.33
C ASP A 6 4.94 23.02 -2.00
N PRO A 7 5.09 23.12 -3.34
CA PRO A 7 6.23 22.54 -4.03
C PRO A 7 7.54 23.29 -3.74
N ASP A 8 7.47 24.56 -3.38
CA ASP A 8 8.62 25.40 -3.06
C ASP A 8 9.04 25.24 -1.58
N HIS A 9 8.07 24.94 -0.71
CA HIS A 9 8.30 24.64 0.71
C HIS A 9 7.75 23.25 1.08
N PRO A 10 8.43 22.16 0.67
CA PRO A 10 7.96 20.82 0.91
C PRO A 10 7.79 20.56 2.41
N GLY A 11 6.54 20.40 2.85
CA GLY A 11 6.22 20.04 4.23
C GLY A 11 6.84 18.69 4.61
N ARG A 12 6.82 18.35 5.91
CA ARG A 12 7.40 17.09 6.43
C ARG A 12 6.83 15.80 5.80
N LEU A 13 5.67 15.91 5.14
CA LEU A 13 5.02 14.81 4.45
C LEU A 13 5.35 14.76 2.95
N ALA A 14 6.15 15.69 2.41
CA ALA A 14 6.53 15.69 1.02
C ALA A 14 7.24 14.38 0.64
N ILE A 15 6.88 13.86 -0.53
CA ILE A 15 7.46 12.64 -1.08
C ILE A 15 8.49 13.02 -2.16
N ASN A 16 9.65 12.36 -2.13
CA ASN A 16 10.65 12.44 -3.19
C ASN A 16 10.19 11.60 -4.39
N THR A 17 9.33 12.16 -5.23
CA THR A 17 8.77 11.47 -6.41
C THR A 17 9.86 11.00 -7.37
N ALA A 18 10.88 11.81 -7.61
CA ALA A 18 12.00 11.45 -8.48
C ALA A 18 12.72 10.18 -8.01
N PHE A 19 12.95 10.04 -6.70
CA PHE A 19 13.54 8.83 -6.13
C PHE A 19 12.66 7.59 -6.34
N TYR A 20 11.37 7.68 -6.03
CA TYR A 20 10.46 6.54 -6.18
C TYR A 20 10.15 6.20 -7.64
N ASN A 21 10.20 7.16 -8.56
CA ASN A 21 10.10 6.92 -10.00
C ASN A 21 11.31 6.12 -10.50
N ARG A 22 12.54 6.50 -10.12
CA ARG A 22 13.74 5.72 -10.47
C ARG A 22 13.64 4.29 -9.96
N ILE A 23 13.15 4.09 -8.73
CA ILE A 23 12.86 2.74 -8.24
C ILE A 23 11.87 2.06 -9.18
N ALA A 24 10.72 2.67 -9.47
CA ALA A 24 9.67 2.08 -10.31
C ALA A 24 10.14 1.71 -11.73
N GLU A 25 11.08 2.46 -12.30
CA GLU A 25 11.63 2.29 -13.65
C GLU A 25 12.77 1.28 -13.72
N SER A 26 13.49 1.05 -12.61
CA SER A 26 14.63 0.14 -12.56
C SER A 26 14.20 -1.33 -12.32
N GLU A 27 13.15 -1.82 -12.99
CA GLU A 27 12.66 -3.19 -12.73
C GLU A 27 13.67 -4.24 -13.20
N ASP A 28 14.23 -4.07 -14.39
CA ASP A 28 15.14 -5.02 -15.03
C ASP A 28 16.49 -5.16 -14.30
N SER A 29 16.86 -4.16 -13.48
CA SER A 29 18.10 -4.19 -12.71
C SER A 29 17.96 -4.87 -11.35
N ARG A 30 16.78 -5.39 -11.00
CA ARG A 30 16.52 -6.00 -9.68
C ARG A 30 16.81 -7.49 -9.69
N ARG A 31 17.44 -7.97 -8.62
CA ARG A 31 17.49 -9.41 -8.33
C ARG A 31 16.21 -9.84 -7.63
N ARG A 32 15.44 -10.75 -8.25
CA ARG A 32 14.32 -11.43 -7.58
C ARG A 32 14.86 -12.39 -6.51
N VAL A 33 14.45 -12.18 -5.27
CA VAL A 33 14.88 -13.00 -4.12
C VAL A 33 13.80 -13.95 -3.61
N LEU A 34 12.53 -13.66 -3.91
CA LEU A 34 11.38 -14.44 -3.48
C LEU A 34 10.28 -14.35 -4.54
N GLN A 35 9.63 -15.47 -4.80
CA GLN A 35 8.41 -15.56 -5.60
C GLN A 35 7.49 -16.59 -4.97
N HIS A 36 6.23 -16.23 -4.77
CA HIS A 36 5.23 -17.12 -4.20
C HIS A 36 3.85 -16.79 -4.78
N ILE A 37 3.05 -17.82 -5.02
CA ILE A 37 1.65 -17.70 -5.42
C ILE A 37 0.82 -18.02 -4.18
N VAL A 38 0.05 -17.05 -3.69
CA VAL A 38 -0.87 -17.27 -2.56
C VAL A 38 -2.08 -18.07 -3.07
N PRO A 39 -2.35 -19.27 -2.52
CA PRO A 39 -3.52 -20.04 -2.91
C PRO A 39 -4.83 -19.29 -2.68
N LEU A 40 -5.86 -19.62 -3.46
CA LEU A 40 -7.20 -19.05 -3.29
C LEU A 40 -7.71 -19.28 -1.85
N ARG A 41 -8.36 -18.26 -1.28
CA ARG A 41 -8.93 -18.29 0.07
C ARG A 41 -7.91 -18.62 1.18
N SER A 42 -6.64 -18.24 0.97
CA SER A 42 -5.57 -18.42 1.96
C SER A 42 -4.82 -17.11 2.22
N GLY A 43 -3.99 -17.12 3.26
CA GLY A 43 -3.10 -16.01 3.60
C GLY A 43 -1.66 -16.48 3.67
N TRP A 44 -0.74 -15.58 3.35
CA TRP A 44 0.70 -15.83 3.45
C TRP A 44 1.40 -14.59 3.98
N ALA A 45 2.37 -14.80 4.86
CA ALA A 45 3.21 -13.75 5.41
C ALA A 45 4.66 -14.00 4.99
N TRP A 46 5.36 -12.93 4.65
CA TRP A 46 6.76 -12.96 4.26
C TRP A 46 7.47 -11.68 4.69
N GLU A 47 8.80 -11.73 4.72
CA GLU A 47 9.62 -10.59 5.11
C GLU A 47 9.99 -9.72 3.90
N VAL A 48 9.94 -8.40 4.09
CA VAL A 48 10.49 -7.40 3.16
C VAL A 48 11.37 -6.46 3.96
N ARG A 49 12.67 -6.46 3.66
CA ARG A 49 13.65 -5.58 4.32
C ARG A 49 13.55 -4.16 3.76
N ALA A 50 13.92 -3.16 4.58
CA ALA A 50 14.01 -1.79 4.11
C ALA A 50 14.91 -1.70 2.86
N GLY A 51 14.45 -0.98 1.84
CA GLY A 51 15.12 -0.87 0.54
C GLY A 51 14.77 -1.97 -0.47
N GLN A 52 14.08 -3.05 -0.07
CA GLN A 52 13.53 -4.02 -1.00
C GLN A 52 12.20 -3.54 -1.61
N VAL A 53 11.87 -4.11 -2.77
CA VAL A 53 10.59 -3.91 -3.45
C VAL A 53 9.83 -5.23 -3.46
N CYS A 54 8.57 -5.19 -3.05
CA CYS A 54 7.61 -6.29 -3.25
C CYS A 54 6.59 -5.89 -4.32
N ARG A 55 6.11 -6.89 -5.07
CA ARG A 55 5.08 -6.69 -6.10
C ARG A 55 3.96 -7.70 -5.90
N ILE A 56 2.73 -7.21 -5.85
CA ILE A 56 1.51 -8.02 -5.83
C ILE A 56 0.95 -8.02 -7.25
N VAL A 57 0.67 -9.20 -7.79
CA VAL A 57 0.24 -9.37 -9.18
C VAL A 57 -0.91 -10.37 -9.24
N THR A 58 -1.94 -10.05 -10.03
CA THR A 58 -2.95 -11.02 -10.44
C THR A 58 -2.37 -11.93 -11.52
N VAL A 59 -2.22 -13.23 -11.22
CA VAL A 59 -1.48 -14.17 -12.09
C VAL A 59 -2.36 -15.01 -13.03
N ALA A 60 -3.66 -15.10 -12.78
CA ALA A 60 -4.57 -15.98 -13.54
C ALA A 60 -5.88 -15.27 -13.97
N GLY A 61 -6.45 -14.45 -13.09
CA GLY A 61 -7.68 -13.72 -13.37
C GLY A 61 -7.95 -12.62 -12.34
N PRO A 62 -9.10 -11.93 -12.44
CA PRO A 62 -9.47 -10.86 -11.52
C PRO A 62 -9.55 -11.38 -10.08
N GLN A 63 -8.79 -10.76 -9.18
CA GLN A 63 -8.75 -11.14 -7.78
C GLN A 63 -8.37 -9.92 -6.94
N VAL A 64 -9.04 -9.74 -5.80
CA VAL A 64 -8.67 -8.76 -4.77
C VAL A 64 -7.88 -9.44 -3.65
N CYS A 65 -7.09 -8.68 -2.91
CA CYS A 65 -6.41 -9.17 -1.72
C CYS A 65 -6.51 -8.17 -0.57
N ASP A 66 -6.59 -8.70 0.64
CA ASP A 66 -6.43 -7.92 1.86
C ASP A 66 -4.95 -7.88 2.24
N LEU A 67 -4.42 -6.70 2.52
CA LEU A 67 -3.02 -6.51 2.89
C LEU A 67 -2.91 -6.03 4.33
N ASN A 68 -2.05 -6.70 5.09
CA ASN A 68 -1.59 -6.21 6.38
C ASN A 68 -0.07 -6.09 6.38
N VAL A 69 0.46 -5.12 7.13
CA VAL A 69 1.89 -4.84 7.22
C VAL A 69 2.27 -4.62 8.68
N TRP A 70 3.39 -5.22 9.10
CA TRP A 70 3.98 -5.04 10.43
C TRP A 70 5.46 -4.65 10.29
N ASN A 71 5.97 -3.94 11.29
CA ASN A 71 7.42 -3.81 11.43
C ASN A 71 8.02 -5.17 11.79
N LEU A 72 8.98 -5.62 11.00
CA LEU A 72 9.65 -6.91 11.14
C LEU A 72 10.24 -7.16 12.54
N HIS A 73 10.69 -6.09 13.20
CA HIS A 73 11.35 -6.17 14.51
C HIS A 73 10.46 -5.66 15.66
N ASN A 74 9.22 -5.27 15.36
CA ASN A 74 8.29 -4.77 16.37
C ASN A 74 6.82 -4.96 15.92
N PRO A 75 6.16 -6.05 16.31
CA PRO A 75 4.78 -6.32 15.89
C PRO A 75 3.75 -5.34 16.48
N ARG A 76 4.13 -4.50 17.44
CA ARG A 76 3.24 -3.42 17.94
C ARG A 76 3.12 -2.28 16.93
N GLU A 77 4.10 -2.10 16.04
CA GLU A 77 4.02 -1.18 14.92
C GLU A 77 3.43 -1.88 13.70
N ARG A 78 2.22 -1.49 13.32
CA ARG A 78 1.47 -2.11 12.21
C ARG A 78 0.75 -1.08 11.36
N PHE A 79 0.38 -1.48 10.15
CA PHE A 79 -0.41 -0.68 9.23
C PHE A 79 -1.69 -0.17 9.89
N TRP A 80 -1.98 1.12 9.67
CA TRP A 80 -3.16 1.79 10.17
C TRP A 80 -3.95 2.42 9.01
N ALA A 81 -4.92 1.66 8.48
CA ALA A 81 -5.76 2.07 7.36
C ALA A 81 -6.47 3.41 7.61
N ALA A 82 -7.11 3.57 8.78
CA ALA A 82 -7.84 4.79 9.11
C ALA A 82 -6.95 6.06 9.11
N ARG A 83 -5.71 5.96 9.56
CA ARG A 83 -4.77 7.09 9.56
C ARG A 83 -4.19 7.33 8.18
N THR A 84 -3.88 6.27 7.46
CA THR A 84 -3.49 6.35 6.05
C THR A 84 -4.58 7.05 5.25
N ARG A 85 -5.85 6.75 5.52
CA ARG A 85 -7.00 7.38 4.87
C ARG A 85 -7.09 8.88 5.12
N GLN A 86 -6.81 9.32 6.35
CA GLN A 86 -6.78 10.75 6.68
C GLN A 86 -5.66 11.51 5.96
N ILE A 87 -4.54 10.85 5.68
CA ILE A 87 -3.36 11.47 5.05
C ILE A 87 -3.43 11.41 3.52
N GLN A 88 -3.81 10.25 2.96
CA GLN A 88 -3.73 9.95 1.52
C GLN A 88 -5.09 9.98 0.82
N GLY A 89 -6.20 9.84 1.56
CA GLY A 89 -7.55 9.74 1.02
C GLY A 89 -8.12 8.33 1.09
N ALA A 90 -9.33 8.13 0.54
CA ALA A 90 -10.07 6.88 0.64
C ALA A 90 -9.42 5.68 -0.06
N HIS A 91 -8.56 5.94 -1.05
CA HIS A 91 -7.88 4.95 -1.87
C HIS A 91 -6.43 5.38 -2.05
N VAL A 92 -5.53 4.42 -2.28
CA VAL A 92 -4.11 4.67 -2.49
C VAL A 92 -3.66 4.25 -3.88
N THR A 93 -2.73 4.99 -4.45
CA THR A 93 -2.09 4.66 -5.72
C THR A 93 -0.62 5.05 -5.68
N THR A 94 0.04 5.09 -6.84
CA THR A 94 1.44 5.52 -6.98
C THR A 94 1.71 6.81 -6.20
N HIS A 95 2.83 6.84 -5.48
CA HIS A 95 3.29 7.90 -4.57
C HIS A 95 2.56 8.01 -3.23
N ASP A 96 1.48 7.27 -3.03
CA ASP A 96 0.90 7.14 -1.69
C ASP A 96 1.73 6.20 -0.81
N ARG A 97 1.47 6.28 0.49
CA ARG A 97 2.23 5.59 1.53
C ARG A 97 1.27 4.97 2.51
N LEU A 98 1.55 3.75 2.96
CA LEU A 98 0.87 3.14 4.09
C LEU A 98 1.55 3.58 5.38
N TRP A 99 0.75 4.07 6.34
CA TRP A 99 1.25 4.62 7.60
C TRP A 99 1.06 3.66 8.77
N SER A 100 2.02 3.65 9.68
CA SER A 100 1.94 2.84 10.90
C SER A 100 1.05 3.45 11.99
N SER A 101 0.66 2.61 12.95
CA SER A 101 -0.11 2.96 14.14
C SER A 101 0.64 3.91 15.09
N LEU A 102 -0.10 4.55 16.00
CA LEU A 102 0.52 5.25 17.14
C LEU A 102 1.23 4.24 18.07
N PRO A 103 2.31 4.66 18.76
CA PRO A 103 2.91 6.00 18.74
C PRO A 103 3.88 6.25 17.56
N TYR A 104 4.06 5.29 16.65
CA TYR A 104 5.13 5.30 15.66
C TYR A 104 4.88 6.27 14.50
N LEU A 105 3.67 6.27 13.95
CA LEU A 105 3.18 7.17 12.90
C LEU A 105 4.23 7.52 11.82
N ARG A 106 4.73 6.51 11.11
CA ARG A 106 5.68 6.71 10.01
C ARG A 106 5.29 5.91 8.76
N PRO A 107 5.81 6.27 7.58
CA PRO A 107 5.63 5.46 6.38
C PRO A 107 6.23 4.06 6.57
N MET A 108 5.45 3.02 6.25
CA MET A 108 5.89 1.62 6.21
C MET A 108 6.21 1.19 4.79
N LEU A 109 5.33 1.53 3.84
CA LEU A 109 5.46 1.22 2.42
C LEU A 109 5.13 2.46 1.59
N THR A 110 5.72 2.55 0.39
CA THR A 110 5.41 3.56 -0.62
C THR A 110 5.05 2.86 -1.91
N PHE A 111 3.92 3.22 -2.52
CA PHE A 111 3.52 2.71 -3.83
C PHE A 111 4.41 3.34 -4.89
N THR A 112 5.22 2.53 -5.57
CA THR A 112 6.13 3.01 -6.61
C THR A 112 5.51 2.93 -8.00
N ARG A 113 4.63 1.97 -8.23
CA ARG A 113 3.90 1.78 -9.49
C ARG A 113 2.56 1.12 -9.21
N ASP A 114 1.53 1.58 -9.91
CA ASP A 114 0.19 1.02 -9.91
C ASP A 114 -0.28 0.95 -11.37
N THR A 115 -0.69 -0.24 -11.81
CA THR A 115 -1.11 -0.49 -13.20
C THR A 115 -2.62 -0.34 -13.38
N LEU A 116 -3.38 -0.12 -12.30
CA LEU A 116 -4.83 0.04 -12.36
C LEU A 116 -5.23 1.50 -12.69
N PRO A 117 -6.42 1.72 -13.26
CA PRO A 117 -6.92 3.06 -13.55
C PRO A 117 -6.98 3.93 -12.29
N ARG A 118 -6.48 5.16 -12.41
CA ARG A 118 -6.54 6.16 -11.32
C ARG A 118 -7.87 6.90 -11.25
N GLU A 119 -8.53 7.01 -12.40
CA GLU A 119 -9.80 7.68 -12.51
C GLU A 119 -10.91 6.86 -11.86
N PRO A 120 -11.86 7.50 -11.15
CA PRO A 120 -13.01 6.81 -10.61
C PRO A 120 -13.91 6.28 -11.73
N THR A 121 -14.66 5.22 -11.42
CA THR A 121 -15.80 4.81 -12.23
C THR A 121 -16.89 5.89 -12.22
N SER A 122 -17.90 5.77 -13.08
CA SER A 122 -19.05 6.69 -13.11
C SER A 122 -19.76 6.84 -11.76
N ASN A 123 -19.68 5.82 -10.90
CA ASN A 123 -20.27 5.80 -9.56
C ASN A 123 -19.25 6.18 -8.46
N GLY A 124 -18.06 6.66 -8.82
CA GLY A 124 -17.03 7.09 -7.87
C GLY A 124 -16.12 5.98 -7.34
N GLY A 125 -16.25 4.74 -7.80
CA GLY A 125 -15.45 3.60 -7.32
C GLY A 125 -14.01 3.66 -7.81
N ARG A 126 -13.05 3.24 -6.97
CA ARG A 126 -11.62 3.17 -7.28
C ARG A 126 -11.00 1.89 -6.69
N CYS A 127 -9.82 1.51 -7.15
CA CYS A 127 -9.07 0.38 -6.59
C CYS A 127 -8.28 0.78 -5.32
N HIS A 128 -7.85 -0.23 -4.56
CA HIS A 128 -6.98 -0.09 -3.37
C HIS A 128 -7.58 0.78 -2.27
N ASP A 129 -8.75 0.38 -1.76
CA ASP A 129 -9.46 1.15 -0.75
C ASP A 129 -8.85 1.04 0.66
N LEU A 130 -9.16 2.06 1.47
CA LEU A 130 -8.87 2.14 2.91
C LEU A 130 -10.16 2.32 3.71
N LEU A 131 -11.31 1.98 3.12
CA LEU A 131 -12.64 2.20 3.67
C LEU A 131 -13.15 0.98 4.41
N GLY A 132 -12.84 -0.21 3.90
CA GLY A 132 -13.21 -1.49 4.49
C GLY A 132 -12.37 -1.85 5.73
N SER A 133 -12.85 -2.85 6.45
CA SER A 133 -12.08 -3.54 7.50
C SER A 133 -11.40 -4.78 6.91
N ARG A 134 -12.21 -5.82 6.66
CA ARG A 134 -11.92 -7.08 5.97
C ARG A 134 -13.20 -7.92 6.00
N CYS A 135 -13.28 -8.96 5.19
CA CYS A 135 -14.23 -10.02 5.46
C CYS A 135 -13.86 -10.77 6.75
N ASP A 136 -14.86 -11.16 7.53
CA ASP A 136 -14.63 -11.93 8.75
C ASP A 136 -15.83 -12.86 9.05
N PRO A 137 -15.59 -14.00 9.73
CA PRO A 137 -16.61 -15.00 9.98
C PRO A 137 -17.66 -14.57 11.01
N TYR A 138 -17.47 -13.44 11.69
CA TYR A 138 -18.44 -12.92 12.64
C TYR A 138 -19.53 -12.13 11.91
N LEU A 139 -19.14 -11.29 10.93
CA LEU A 139 -20.09 -10.61 10.05
C LEU A 139 -20.95 -11.58 9.25
N TYR A 140 -20.40 -12.72 8.79
CA TYR A 140 -21.16 -13.73 8.04
C TYR A 140 -22.20 -14.49 8.88
N LYS A 141 -22.18 -14.34 10.20
CA LYS A 141 -23.09 -15.00 11.14
C LYS A 141 -24.16 -14.07 11.70
N LEU A 142 -24.09 -12.77 11.39
CA LEU A 142 -25.16 -11.81 11.67
C LEU A 142 -26.31 -12.00 10.68
#